data_AF-A0A349Z500-F1
#
_entry.id   AF-A0A349Z500-F1
#
_cell.length_a   1.000
_cell.length_b   1.000
_cell.length_c   1.000
_cell.angle_alpha   90.00
_cell.angle_beta   90.00
_cell.angle_gamma   90.00
#
_symmetry.space_group_name_H-M   'P 1'
#
loop_
_entity.id
_entity.type
_entity.pdbx_description
1 polymer ?
#
loop_
_entity_poly.entity_id
_entity_poly.type
_entity_poly.pdbx_seq_one_letter_code
_entity_poly.pdbx_strand_id
1 'polypeptide(L)'
;MKKLYTCLLLLACSLSSFVTYGEAFRSVEISTSQQALPPVMIQGPMPIEAQYFASLLSDVRTEKAGQATFYIGTFNGYPVVVAQTGKGLENTAAATAVGIERYHPRAIINQGTSGGHDPDLQVGDIVLGKRSVNTSNFKTPFRDKGEGSAPFEWLPMDLLASEGSAGEGDSAKDAERIRYYVADAELLA
;
A
#
# COMPACT_ATOMS: atom_id res chain seq x y z
N MET A 1 -86.13 -7.60 -34.11
CA MET A 1 -84.73 -7.07 -34.13
C MET A 1 -84.33 -6.22 -32.90
N LYS A 2 -85.21 -5.97 -31.91
CA LYS A 2 -84.88 -5.19 -30.70
C LYS A 2 -84.45 -6.00 -29.46
N LYS A 3 -84.54 -7.33 -29.49
CA LYS A 3 -84.19 -8.22 -28.34
C LYS A 3 -82.79 -8.82 -28.40
N LEU A 4 -82.07 -8.68 -29.52
CA LEU A 4 -80.72 -9.24 -29.70
C LEU A 4 -79.60 -8.28 -29.24
N TYR A 5 -79.85 -6.97 -29.27
CA TYR A 5 -78.87 -5.97 -28.83
C TYR A 5 -78.81 -5.78 -27.31
N THR A 6 -79.89 -6.12 -26.58
CA THR A 6 -79.93 -5.98 -25.12
C THR A 6 -79.07 -7.02 -24.40
N CYS A 7 -78.89 -8.22 -24.95
CA CYS A 7 -77.97 -9.21 -24.39
C CYS A 7 -76.49 -8.89 -24.67
N LEU A 8 -76.17 -8.23 -25.78
CA LEU A 8 -74.77 -7.89 -26.11
C LEU A 8 -74.23 -6.72 -25.28
N LEU A 9 -75.09 -5.79 -24.84
CA LEU A 9 -74.69 -4.71 -23.94
C LEU A 9 -74.52 -5.14 -22.48
N LEU A 10 -75.18 -6.22 -22.05
CA LEU A 10 -75.04 -6.75 -20.68
C LEU A 10 -73.79 -7.62 -20.49
N LEU A 11 -73.23 -8.19 -21.56
CA LEU A 11 -72.01 -9.00 -21.50
C LEU A 11 -70.72 -8.15 -21.52
N ALA A 12 -70.80 -6.88 -21.93
CA ALA A 12 -69.65 -5.97 -21.95
C ALA A 12 -69.38 -5.30 -20.58
N CYS A 13 -70.31 -5.38 -19.62
CA CYS A 13 -70.19 -4.72 -18.32
C CYS A 13 -69.65 -5.64 -17.19
N SER A 14 -69.32 -6.91 -17.45
CA SER A 14 -68.85 -7.84 -16.42
C SER A 14 -67.33 -8.01 -16.35
N LEU A 15 -66.54 -7.26 -17.12
CA LEU A 15 -65.11 -7.10 -16.86
C LEU A 15 -64.89 -5.86 -16.00
N SER A 16 -65.47 -5.89 -14.81
CA SER A 16 -65.02 -5.06 -13.69
C SER A 16 -63.55 -5.34 -13.50
N SER A 17 -62.74 -4.35 -13.89
CA SER A 17 -61.30 -4.33 -13.70
C SER A 17 -61.04 -4.46 -12.20
N PHE A 18 -60.68 -5.65 -11.74
CA PHE A 18 -59.96 -5.82 -10.48
C PHE A 18 -58.56 -5.23 -10.68
N VAL A 19 -58.48 -3.90 -10.69
CA VAL A 19 -57.22 -3.20 -10.45
C VAL A 19 -57.05 -3.27 -8.94
N THR A 20 -56.36 -4.31 -8.47
CA THR A 20 -55.81 -4.32 -7.12
C THR A 20 -54.81 -3.17 -7.06
N TYR A 21 -55.23 -2.04 -6.51
CA TYR A 21 -54.32 -1.05 -5.93
C TYR A 21 -53.59 -1.75 -4.79
N GLY A 22 -52.52 -2.47 -5.10
CA GLY A 22 -51.51 -2.76 -4.10
C GLY A 22 -50.93 -1.41 -3.71
N GLU A 23 -51.19 -0.96 -2.48
CA GLU A 23 -50.46 0.18 -1.95
C GLU A 23 -48.97 -0.10 -2.13
N ALA A 24 -48.25 0.84 -2.75
CA ALA A 24 -46.81 0.75 -2.87
C ALA A 24 -46.26 0.58 -1.46
N PHE A 25 -45.71 -0.59 -1.18
CA PHE A 25 -45.11 -0.89 0.12
C PHE A 25 -44.10 0.21 0.47
N ARG A 26 -44.12 0.67 1.72
CA ARG A 26 -43.11 1.62 2.20
C ARG A 26 -41.74 0.98 2.06
N SER A 27 -40.92 1.52 1.18
CA SER A 27 -39.53 1.13 1.00
C SER A 27 -38.60 2.10 1.72
N VAL A 28 -37.50 1.57 2.24
CA VAL A 28 -36.33 2.33 2.65
C VAL A 28 -35.19 1.87 1.76
N GLU A 29 -34.56 2.81 1.06
CA GLU A 29 -33.33 2.55 0.34
C GLU A 29 -32.16 2.67 1.32
N ILE A 30 -31.39 1.59 1.43
CA ILE A 30 -30.09 1.64 2.10
C ILE A 30 -29.10 2.03 1.01
N SER A 31 -28.51 3.22 1.13
CA SER A 31 -27.38 3.59 0.28
C SER A 31 -26.28 2.55 0.46
N THR A 32 -25.84 1.97 -0.65
CA THR A 32 -24.69 1.08 -0.66
C THR A 32 -23.50 1.86 -0.11
N SER A 33 -22.80 1.31 0.89
CA SER A 33 -21.58 1.97 1.37
C SER A 33 -20.61 2.07 0.20
N GLN A 34 -20.19 3.29 -0.10
CA GLN A 34 -19.19 3.53 -1.13
C GLN A 34 -17.92 2.81 -0.70
N GLN A 35 -17.45 1.87 -1.52
CA GLN A 35 -16.26 1.08 -1.21
C GLN A 35 -15.11 2.05 -0.92
N ALA A 36 -14.54 1.96 0.29
CA ALA A 36 -13.49 2.88 0.70
C ALA A 36 -12.34 2.79 -0.29
N LEU A 37 -11.92 3.95 -0.83
CA LEU A 37 -10.79 4.00 -1.74
C LEU A 37 -9.54 3.49 -0.99
N PRO A 38 -8.73 2.61 -1.61
CA PRO A 38 -7.49 2.16 -0.98
C PRO A 38 -6.58 3.38 -0.75
N PRO A 39 -6.03 3.58 0.46
CA PRO A 39 -5.29 4.79 0.80
C PRO A 39 -3.95 4.85 0.09
N VAL A 40 -3.38 6.06 0.00
CA VAL A 40 -1.93 6.20 -0.19
C VAL A 40 -1.27 6.16 1.19
N MET A 41 -0.23 5.34 1.34
CA MET A 41 0.57 5.32 2.57
C MET A 41 1.83 6.15 2.39
N ILE A 42 2.06 7.12 3.28
CA ILE A 42 3.28 7.94 3.34
C ILE A 42 4.09 7.47 4.54
N GLN A 43 5.36 7.11 4.35
CA GLN A 43 6.23 6.64 5.43
C GLN A 43 7.27 7.69 5.76
N GLY A 44 7.50 7.91 7.06
CA GLY A 44 8.54 8.79 7.59
C GLY A 44 9.20 8.14 8.81
N PRO A 45 10.53 7.96 8.83
CA PRO A 45 11.17 7.24 9.93
C PRO A 45 11.16 8.02 11.25
N MET A 46 11.36 9.33 11.22
CA MET A 46 11.41 10.17 12.41
C MET A 46 10.09 10.91 12.68
N PRO A 47 9.83 11.29 13.95
CA PRO A 47 8.66 12.09 14.30
C PRO A 47 8.48 13.34 13.44
N ILE A 48 9.54 14.13 13.20
CA ILE A 48 9.45 15.34 12.38
C ILE A 48 9.06 15.06 10.92
N GLU A 49 9.52 13.93 10.37
CA GLU A 49 9.25 13.52 8.99
C GLU A 49 7.82 12.99 8.83
N ALA A 50 7.27 12.30 9.84
CA ALA A 50 5.91 11.75 9.78
C ALA A 50 4.84 12.75 10.27
N GLN A 51 5.09 13.43 11.38
CA GLN A 51 4.10 14.31 12.01
C GLN A 51 3.78 15.54 11.17
N TYR A 52 4.74 16.01 10.35
CA TYR A 52 4.46 17.04 9.36
C TYR A 52 3.32 16.62 8.41
N PHE A 53 3.42 15.46 7.77
CA PHE A 53 2.36 14.97 6.88
C PHE A 53 1.07 14.62 7.63
N ALA A 54 1.18 14.04 8.84
CA ALA A 54 0.02 13.78 9.67
C ALA A 54 -0.76 15.06 10.02
N SER A 55 -0.06 16.19 10.20
CA SER A 55 -0.69 17.49 10.50
C SER A 55 -1.47 18.07 9.32
N LEU A 56 -1.22 17.61 8.09
CA LEU A 56 -1.94 18.02 6.88
C LEU A 56 -3.24 17.25 6.68
N LEU A 57 -3.48 16.20 7.46
CA LEU A 57 -4.66 15.35 7.34
C LEU A 57 -5.86 15.94 8.10
N SER A 58 -7.04 15.70 7.55
CA SER A 58 -8.34 15.90 8.21
C SER A 58 -8.85 14.60 8.82
N ASP A 59 -9.69 14.70 9.86
CA ASP A 59 -10.36 13.58 10.54
C ASP A 59 -9.40 12.50 11.04
N VAL A 60 -8.29 12.95 11.64
CA VAL A 60 -7.17 12.07 12.01
C VAL A 60 -7.53 11.20 13.20
N ARG A 61 -7.34 9.90 13.03
CA ARG A 61 -7.25 8.92 14.12
C ARG A 61 -5.86 8.31 14.14
N THR A 62 -5.38 7.99 15.34
CA THR A 62 -4.04 7.41 15.53
C THR A 62 -4.16 5.96 15.98
N GLU A 63 -3.42 5.07 15.32
CA GLU A 63 -3.24 3.68 15.71
C GLU A 63 -1.77 3.37 15.95
N LYS A 64 -1.50 2.32 16.73
CA LYS A 64 -0.14 1.82 16.97
C LYS A 64 -0.05 0.32 16.67
N ALA A 65 1.13 -0.10 16.23
CA ALA A 65 1.49 -1.50 16.13
C ALA A 65 2.99 -1.65 16.45
N GLY A 66 3.30 -2.27 17.58
CA GLY A 66 4.68 -2.28 18.08
C GLY A 66 5.20 -0.85 18.27
N GLN A 67 6.33 -0.54 17.63
CA GLN A 67 6.94 0.80 17.65
C GLN A 67 6.41 1.74 16.56
N ALA A 68 5.65 1.22 15.59
CA ALA A 68 5.09 2.03 14.51
C ALA A 68 3.82 2.76 14.98
N THR A 69 3.68 4.01 14.55
CA THR A 69 2.46 4.82 14.73
C THR A 69 1.87 5.15 13.37
N PHE A 70 0.57 4.94 13.21
CA PHE A 70 -0.17 5.20 11.98
C PHE A 70 -1.18 6.32 12.23
N TYR A 71 -1.08 7.41 11.47
CA TYR A 71 -2.05 8.49 11.43
C TYR A 71 -2.94 8.29 10.22
N ILE A 72 -4.23 8.09 10.44
CA ILE A 72 -5.19 7.70 9.40
C ILE A 72 -6.19 8.83 9.28
N GLY A 73 -6.35 9.37 8.08
CA GLY A 73 -7.24 10.49 7.83
C GLY A 73 -7.43 10.71 6.34
N THR A 74 -7.77 11.94 5.98
CA THR A 74 -7.92 12.33 4.58
C THR A 74 -7.08 13.55 4.23
N PHE A 75 -6.59 13.60 2.99
CA PHE A 75 -5.95 14.78 2.42
C PHE A 75 -6.70 15.14 1.14
N ASN A 76 -7.25 16.37 1.06
CA ASN A 76 -8.14 16.79 -0.04
C ASN A 76 -9.27 15.79 -0.33
N GLY A 77 -9.84 15.18 0.72
CA GLY A 77 -10.91 14.17 0.62
C GLY A 77 -10.45 12.77 0.20
N TYR A 78 -9.15 12.56 -0.08
CA TYR A 78 -8.59 11.26 -0.41
C TYR A 78 -8.04 10.55 0.85
N PRO A 79 -8.26 9.25 1.05
CA PRO A 79 -7.75 8.54 2.21
C PRO A 79 -6.22 8.42 2.18
N VAL A 80 -5.58 8.80 3.28
CA VAL A 80 -4.12 8.74 3.45
C VAL A 80 -3.80 8.12 4.80
N VAL A 81 -2.76 7.28 4.82
CA VAL A 81 -2.16 6.76 6.05
C VAL A 81 -0.73 7.26 6.14
N VAL A 82 -0.40 8.00 7.19
CA VAL A 82 0.98 8.38 7.47
C VAL A 82 1.56 7.40 8.50
N ALA A 83 2.60 6.67 8.13
CA ALA A 83 3.29 5.71 8.98
C ALA A 83 4.59 6.30 9.52
N GLN A 84 4.66 6.52 10.84
CA GLN A 84 5.92 6.76 11.54
C GLN A 84 6.59 5.41 11.82
N THR A 85 7.62 5.06 11.05
CA THR A 85 8.17 3.70 11.01
C THR A 85 9.26 3.45 12.05
N GLY A 86 9.97 4.48 12.49
CA GLY A 86 11.23 4.34 13.21
C GLY A 86 12.43 4.17 12.28
N LYS A 87 13.64 4.28 12.84
CA LYS A 87 14.91 4.19 12.10
C LYS A 87 15.36 2.72 11.93
N GLY A 88 16.03 2.43 10.82
CA GLY A 88 16.59 1.10 10.54
C GLY A 88 15.70 0.25 9.65
N LEU A 89 16.31 -0.75 9.02
CA LEU A 89 15.66 -1.60 8.02
C LEU A 89 14.57 -2.47 8.65
N GLU A 90 14.80 -2.98 9.86
CA GLU A 90 13.90 -3.89 10.57
C GLU A 90 12.61 -3.17 10.99
N ASN A 91 12.76 -1.98 11.57
CA ASN A 91 11.63 -1.14 11.98
C ASN A 91 10.80 -0.73 10.76
N THR A 92 11.45 -0.29 9.70
CA THR A 92 10.77 0.11 8.45
C THR A 92 10.08 -1.07 7.81
N ALA A 93 10.73 -2.23 7.69
CA ALA A 93 10.14 -3.43 7.12
C ALA A 93 8.90 -3.90 7.91
N ALA A 94 8.99 -3.93 9.25
CA ALA A 94 7.87 -4.32 10.10
C ALA A 94 6.68 -3.35 9.98
N ALA A 95 6.95 -2.03 10.00
CA ALA A 95 5.92 -1.01 9.85
C ALA A 95 5.25 -1.08 8.45
N THR A 96 6.04 -1.27 7.40
CA THR A 96 5.54 -1.44 6.02
C THR A 96 4.65 -2.67 5.90
N ALA A 97 5.10 -3.83 6.38
CA ALA A 97 4.33 -5.07 6.30
C ALA A 97 2.99 -4.97 7.05
N VAL A 98 3.03 -4.43 8.28
CA VAL A 98 1.81 -4.22 9.07
C VAL A 98 0.88 -3.19 8.43
N GLY A 99 1.44 -2.11 7.87
CA GLY A 99 0.66 -1.09 7.18
C GLY A 99 -0.03 -1.62 5.92
N ILE A 100 0.67 -2.46 5.14
CA ILE A 100 0.10 -3.15 3.98
C ILE A 100 -1.07 -4.02 4.43
N GLU A 101 -0.85 -4.90 5.41
CA GLU A 101 -1.87 -5.84 5.88
C GLU A 101 -3.10 -5.15 6.48
N ARG A 102 -2.92 -4.05 7.21
CA ARG A 102 -4.04 -3.37 7.88
C ARG A 102 -4.82 -2.45 6.96
N TYR A 103 -4.13 -1.72 6.09
CA TYR A 103 -4.73 -0.59 5.37
C TYR A 103 -4.82 -0.80 3.88
N HIS A 104 -4.21 -1.87 3.34
CA HIS A 104 -4.27 -2.24 1.92
C HIS A 104 -4.02 -1.03 0.99
N PRO A 105 -2.90 -0.30 1.20
CA PRO A 105 -2.64 0.91 0.45
C PRO A 105 -2.44 0.61 -1.03
N ARG A 106 -2.94 1.48 -1.90
CA ARG A 106 -2.71 1.36 -3.35
C ARG A 106 -1.31 1.77 -3.78
N ALA A 107 -0.63 2.57 -2.96
CA ALA A 107 0.71 3.08 -3.20
C ALA A 107 1.39 3.40 -1.87
N ILE A 108 2.72 3.26 -1.85
CA ILE A 108 3.56 3.59 -0.69
C ILE A 108 4.62 4.59 -1.14
N ILE A 109 4.65 5.74 -0.48
CA ILE A 109 5.67 6.77 -0.67
C ILE A 109 6.53 6.77 0.58
N ASN A 110 7.75 6.23 0.48
CA ASN A 110 8.74 6.35 1.55
C ASN A 110 9.54 7.64 1.35
N GLN A 111 9.47 8.53 2.34
CA GLN A 111 10.15 9.82 2.32
C GLN A 111 10.96 10.04 3.59
N GLY A 112 11.95 10.92 3.50
CA GLY A 112 12.74 11.36 4.63
C GLY A 112 13.98 12.10 4.17
N THR A 113 14.88 12.33 5.11
CA THR A 113 16.19 12.93 4.86
C THR A 113 17.24 11.88 4.50
N SER A 114 18.24 12.26 3.70
CA SER A 114 19.35 11.38 3.30
C SER A 114 20.65 12.16 3.14
N GLY A 115 21.79 11.45 3.20
CA GLY A 115 23.11 11.98 2.84
C GLY A 115 23.38 11.83 1.35
N GLY A 116 23.86 12.90 0.70
CA GLY A 116 24.26 12.87 -0.71
C GLY A 116 25.56 12.11 -0.91
N HIS A 117 25.56 11.13 -1.82
CA HIS A 117 26.78 10.41 -2.25
C HIS A 117 27.32 10.94 -3.58
N ASP A 118 26.46 11.54 -4.40
CA ASP A 118 26.84 12.20 -5.64
C ASP A 118 27.41 13.59 -5.31
N PRO A 119 28.65 13.91 -5.72
CA PRO A 119 29.30 15.18 -5.39
C PRO A 119 28.58 16.41 -5.96
N ASP A 120 27.72 16.24 -6.96
CA ASP A 120 26.97 17.34 -7.56
C ASP A 120 25.73 17.71 -6.70
N LEU A 121 25.26 16.82 -5.82
CA LEU A 121 24.10 17.07 -4.96
C LEU A 121 24.39 18.08 -3.84
N GLN A 122 23.46 18.99 -3.64
CA GLN A 122 23.50 20.01 -2.60
C GLN A 122 22.47 19.73 -1.48
N VAL A 123 22.68 20.35 -0.31
CA VAL A 123 21.71 20.28 0.79
C VAL A 123 20.38 20.88 0.34
N GLY A 124 19.32 20.06 0.41
CA GLY A 124 17.96 20.44 0.01
C GLY A 124 17.53 19.86 -1.34
N ASP A 125 18.45 19.28 -2.11
CA ASP A 125 18.08 18.56 -3.33
C ASP A 125 17.21 17.34 -3.02
N ILE A 126 16.22 17.10 -3.88
CA ILE A 126 15.30 15.97 -3.78
C ILE A 126 15.75 14.89 -4.76
N VAL A 127 16.03 13.70 -4.23
CA VAL A 127 16.37 12.52 -5.03
C VAL A 127 15.14 11.62 -5.13
N LEU A 128 14.66 11.40 -6.36
CA LEU A 128 13.65 10.39 -6.64
C LEU A 128 14.32 9.05 -6.92
N GLY A 129 14.08 8.07 -6.04
CA GLY A 129 14.71 6.76 -6.11
C GLY A 129 14.19 5.92 -7.27
N LYS A 130 14.85 5.96 -8.43
CA LYS A 130 14.53 5.05 -9.57
C LYS A 130 14.63 3.57 -9.20
N ARG A 131 15.54 3.26 -8.28
CA ARG A 131 15.74 1.93 -7.68
C ARG A 131 16.40 2.09 -6.31
N SER A 132 16.21 1.12 -5.44
CA SER A 132 16.89 1.01 -4.15
C SER A 132 17.59 -0.33 -3.99
N VAL A 133 18.52 -0.40 -3.05
CA VAL A 133 19.24 -1.62 -2.69
C VAL A 133 19.70 -1.54 -1.24
N ASN A 134 19.81 -2.70 -0.59
CA ASN A 134 20.46 -2.80 0.71
C ASN A 134 21.99 -2.86 0.50
N THR A 135 22.68 -1.78 0.86
CA THR A 135 24.13 -1.62 0.67
C THR A 135 24.97 -2.28 1.77
N SER A 136 24.35 -2.85 2.80
CA SER A 136 25.04 -3.51 3.92
C SER A 136 25.02 -5.03 3.84
N ASN A 137 24.40 -5.61 2.82
CA ASN A 137 24.32 -7.07 2.69
C ASN A 137 25.56 -7.63 2.03
N PHE A 138 26.44 -8.16 2.88
CA PHE A 138 27.70 -8.74 2.46
C PHE A 138 27.87 -10.14 3.02
N LYS A 139 28.50 -10.98 2.20
CA LYS A 139 29.05 -12.26 2.58
C LYS A 139 30.56 -12.14 2.71
N THR A 140 31.09 -12.67 3.79
CA THR A 140 32.53 -12.76 4.02
C THR A 140 33.05 -14.07 3.42
N PRO A 141 34.03 -14.05 2.50
CA PRO A 141 34.68 -15.27 2.04
C PRO A 141 35.39 -16.01 3.18
N PHE A 142 35.55 -17.32 3.01
CA PHE A 142 36.36 -18.14 3.90
C PHE A 142 37.79 -17.62 3.97
N ARG A 143 38.36 -17.66 5.18
CA ARG A 143 39.74 -17.33 5.47
C ARG A 143 40.29 -18.27 6.53
N ASP A 144 41.58 -18.55 6.43
CA ASP A 144 42.24 -19.42 7.41
C ASP A 144 42.37 -18.75 8.78
N LYS A 145 42.57 -19.58 9.81
CA LYS A 145 42.73 -19.12 11.18
C LYS A 145 43.94 -18.18 11.28
N GLY A 146 43.69 -16.98 11.79
CA GLY A 146 44.72 -15.96 12.03
C GLY A 146 44.77 -14.86 10.98
N GLU A 147 44.02 -14.98 9.88
CA GLU A 147 43.97 -13.94 8.85
C GLU A 147 43.06 -12.76 9.19
N GLY A 148 42.10 -12.95 10.11
CA GLY A 148 41.18 -11.89 10.53
C GLY A 148 40.10 -11.59 9.48
N SER A 149 39.80 -10.31 9.26
CA SER A 149 38.74 -9.84 8.35
C SER A 149 39.31 -8.90 7.29
N ALA A 150 38.83 -9.06 6.05
CA ALA A 150 39.18 -8.21 4.92
C ALA A 150 37.90 -7.62 4.28
N PRO A 151 37.37 -6.49 4.79
CA PRO A 151 36.10 -5.92 4.33
C PRO A 151 36.05 -5.56 2.84
N PHE A 152 37.19 -5.27 2.23
CA PHE A 152 37.28 -4.95 0.80
C PHE A 152 37.19 -6.19 -0.12
N GLU A 153 37.21 -7.39 0.45
CA GLU A 153 37.03 -8.66 -0.28
C GLU A 153 35.61 -9.23 -0.10
N TRP A 154 34.74 -8.52 0.63
CA TRP A 154 33.38 -8.99 0.87
C TRP A 154 32.53 -8.94 -0.39
N LEU A 155 31.70 -9.96 -0.56
CA LEU A 155 30.86 -10.13 -1.74
C LEU A 155 29.43 -9.66 -1.42
N PRO A 156 28.76 -8.91 -2.30
CA PRO A 156 27.36 -8.57 -2.12
C PRO A 156 26.49 -9.83 -2.00
N MET A 157 25.49 -9.78 -1.14
CA MET A 157 24.61 -10.92 -0.88
C MET A 157 23.14 -10.59 -1.11
N ASP A 158 22.49 -11.43 -1.91
CA ASP A 158 21.06 -11.45 -2.09
C ASP A 158 20.40 -12.29 -0.99
N LEU A 159 19.82 -11.62 0.00
CA LEU A 159 19.18 -12.29 1.16
C LEU A 159 17.95 -13.15 0.79
N LEU A 160 17.40 -13.00 -0.42
CA LEU A 160 16.28 -13.83 -0.87
C LEU A 160 16.72 -15.10 -1.60
N ALA A 161 17.99 -15.21 -1.98
CA ALA A 161 18.56 -16.40 -2.60
C ALA A 161 19.15 -17.32 -1.52
N SER A 162 18.27 -18.04 -0.82
CA SER A 162 18.66 -18.86 0.35
C SER A 162 19.43 -20.13 -0.02
N GLU A 163 19.07 -20.78 -1.12
CA GLU A 163 19.71 -22.03 -1.56
C GLU A 163 21.15 -21.80 -2.02
N GLY A 164 22.09 -22.64 -1.54
CA GLY A 164 23.50 -22.54 -1.90
C GLY A 164 24.26 -21.34 -1.31
N SER A 165 23.57 -20.42 -0.61
CA SER A 165 24.17 -19.19 -0.06
C SER A 165 25.31 -19.42 0.93
N ALA A 166 25.30 -20.56 1.63
CA ALA A 166 26.35 -20.97 2.56
C ALA A 166 27.59 -21.58 1.87
N GLY A 167 27.51 -21.96 0.59
CA GLY A 167 28.63 -22.48 -0.19
C GLY A 167 29.58 -21.37 -0.64
N GLU A 168 30.49 -21.64 -1.57
CA GLU A 168 31.38 -20.63 -2.19
C GLU A 168 31.51 -20.84 -3.70
N GLY A 169 31.94 -19.81 -4.41
CA GLY A 169 32.16 -19.86 -5.86
C GLY A 169 30.91 -20.28 -6.62
N ASP A 170 31.04 -21.26 -7.52
CA ASP A 170 29.95 -21.72 -8.38
C ASP A 170 28.69 -22.17 -7.60
N SER A 171 28.87 -22.66 -6.37
CA SER A 171 27.77 -23.11 -5.52
C SER A 171 26.96 -21.97 -4.89
N ALA A 172 27.53 -20.76 -4.81
CA ALA A 172 26.92 -19.58 -4.22
C ALA A 172 26.71 -18.42 -5.21
N LYS A 173 27.08 -18.59 -6.48
CA LYS A 173 26.96 -17.56 -7.54
C LYS A 173 25.58 -16.91 -7.62
N ASP A 174 24.54 -17.68 -7.31
CA ASP A 174 23.16 -17.20 -7.36
C ASP A 174 22.77 -16.36 -6.13
N ALA A 175 23.50 -16.48 -5.04
CA ALA A 175 23.35 -15.65 -3.84
C ALA A 175 24.34 -14.47 -3.79
N GLU A 176 25.50 -14.59 -4.43
CA GLU A 176 26.56 -13.57 -4.48
C GLU A 176 26.27 -12.45 -5.50
N ARG A 177 25.13 -11.78 -5.35
CA ARG A 177 24.71 -10.69 -6.24
C ARG A 177 23.97 -9.58 -5.51
N ILE A 178 23.93 -8.43 -6.18
CA ILE A 178 23.17 -7.27 -5.72
C ILE A 178 21.71 -7.40 -6.18
N ARG A 179 20.76 -7.32 -5.25
CA ARG A 179 19.33 -7.21 -5.56
C ARG A 179 18.88 -5.75 -5.56
N TYR A 180 18.41 -5.28 -6.71
CA TYR A 180 17.76 -3.97 -6.83
C TYR A 180 16.24 -4.09 -6.72
N TYR A 181 15.62 -3.12 -6.08
CA TYR A 181 14.16 -2.93 -6.05
C TYR A 181 13.83 -1.72 -6.90
N VAL A 182 13.11 -1.93 -8.00
CA VAL A 182 12.80 -0.87 -8.97
C VAL A 182 11.55 -0.14 -8.51
N ALA A 183 11.55 1.19 -8.62
CA ALA A 183 10.36 1.99 -8.32
C ALA A 183 9.30 1.85 -9.41
N ASP A 184 8.05 2.07 -9.03
CA ASP A 184 6.93 2.05 -9.96
C ASP A 184 7.05 3.19 -10.98
N ALA A 185 6.90 2.87 -12.28
CA ALA A 185 7.08 3.84 -13.35
C ALA A 185 5.97 4.89 -13.39
N GLU A 186 4.74 4.55 -12.98
CA GLU A 186 3.62 5.48 -12.93
C GLU A 186 3.77 6.47 -11.77
N LEU A 187 4.39 6.06 -10.66
CA LEU A 187 4.70 6.95 -9.54
C LEU A 187 5.88 7.90 -9.81
N LEU A 188 6.73 7.59 -10.78
CA LEU A 188 7.87 8.42 -11.17
C LEU A 188 7.59 9.38 -12.34
N ALA A 189 6.45 9.21 -13.02
CA ALA A 189 6.09 9.92 -14.25
C ALA A 189 5.62 11.37 -14.02
#